data_AF-Q6CSE6-F1
#
_entry.id   AF-Q6CSE6-F1
#
_cell.length_a   1.000
_cell.length_b   1.000
_cell.length_c   1.000
_cell.angle_alpha   90.00
_cell.angle_beta   90.00
_cell.angle_gamma   90.00
#
_symmetry.space_group_name_H-M   'P 1'
#
loop_
_entity.id
_entity.type
_entity.pdbx_description
1 polymer ?
#
loop_
_entity_poly.entity_id
_entity_poly.type
_entity_poly.pdbx_seq_one_letter_code
_entity_poly.pdbx_strand_id
1 'polypeptide(L)'
;MSATENVYRMLILLEEPISESAGDTKKKQNATHEFVDELPLPIQVDEMDLLNSWFDKFDEKICIPNEGHIKYEISSDGLIVLILDKSIEHIVQEVTSFVEQNVPESEKEQDE
;
A
#
# COMPACT_ATOMS: atom_id res chain seq x y z
N MET A 1 13.66 10.55 -21.76
CA MET A 1 13.18 11.63 -20.89
C MET A 1 12.41 10.94 -19.78
N SER A 2 12.81 11.12 -18.53
CA SER A 2 12.35 10.33 -17.38
C SER A 2 10.91 10.72 -17.02
N ALA A 3 9.92 10.05 -17.62
CA ALA A 3 8.50 10.26 -17.34
C ALA A 3 8.05 9.69 -15.97
N THR A 4 8.93 8.99 -15.25
CA THR A 4 8.63 8.31 -13.98
C THR A 4 8.78 9.18 -12.74
N GLU A 5 9.03 10.49 -12.86
CA GLU A 5 9.39 11.33 -11.69
C GLU A 5 8.19 11.90 -10.89
N ASN A 6 6.95 11.76 -11.37
CA ASN A 6 5.76 12.32 -10.70
C ASN A 6 4.60 11.33 -10.56
N VAL A 7 4.88 10.04 -10.42
CA VAL A 7 3.85 9.02 -10.19
C VAL A 7 3.87 8.53 -8.74
N TYR A 8 2.71 8.12 -8.24
CA TYR A 8 2.61 7.55 -6.91
C TYR A 8 3.35 6.22 -6.81
N ARG A 9 3.98 5.95 -5.67
CA ARG A 9 4.60 4.66 -5.35
C ARG A 9 4.01 4.11 -4.08
N MET A 10 3.49 2.89 -4.14
CA MET A 10 2.95 2.18 -2.99
C MET A 10 3.99 1.20 -2.44
N LEU A 11 4.41 1.45 -1.21
CA LEU A 11 5.30 0.60 -0.43
C LEU A 11 4.44 -0.32 0.45
N ILE A 12 4.67 -1.61 0.38
CA ILE A 12 3.96 -2.60 1.18
C ILE A 12 4.86 -3.10 2.30
N LEU A 13 4.41 -2.93 3.54
CA LEU A 13 5.09 -3.38 4.74
C LEU A 13 4.18 -4.33 5.52
N LEU A 14 4.75 -5.42 6.04
CA LEU A 14 4.08 -6.29 6.98
C LEU A 14 4.45 -5.90 8.40
N GLU A 15 3.44 -5.63 9.23
CA GLU A 15 3.59 -5.50 10.68
C GLU A 15 3.41 -6.87 11.36
N GLU A 16 4.41 -7.28 12.13
CA GLU A 16 4.28 -8.43 13.03
C GLU A 16 3.97 -7.95 14.44
N PRO A 17 2.84 -8.38 15.05
CA PRO A 17 2.69 -8.25 16.49
C PRO A 17 3.70 -9.19 17.14
N ILE A 18 4.71 -8.63 17.80
CA ILE A 18 5.64 -9.43 18.60
C ILE A 18 4.80 -10.12 19.69
N SER A 19 4.51 -11.41 19.49
CA SER A 19 3.97 -12.24 20.55
C SER A 19 5.01 -12.27 21.66
N GLU A 20 4.71 -11.59 22.77
CA GLU A 20 5.51 -11.60 23.98
C GLU A 20 5.73 -13.06 24.40
N SER A 21 6.87 -13.62 24.01
CA SER A 21 7.37 -14.83 24.62
C SER A 21 7.74 -14.44 26.05
N ALA A 22 6.92 -14.93 26.99
CA ALA A 22 7.00 -14.78 28.43
C ALA A 22 8.36 -14.31 28.98
N GLY A 23 8.37 -13.08 29.50
CA GLY A 23 9.37 -12.59 30.46
C GLY A 23 10.43 -11.67 29.88
N ASP A 24 10.20 -10.36 29.91
CA ASP A 24 10.95 -9.44 30.79
C ASP A 24 10.36 -8.02 30.70
N THR A 25 10.20 -7.43 31.88
CA THR A 25 9.95 -6.04 32.22
C THR A 25 10.38 -4.96 31.21
N LYS A 26 9.42 -4.11 30.81
CA LYS A 26 9.61 -2.74 30.30
C LYS A 26 10.52 -2.58 29.06
N LYS A 27 9.92 -2.71 27.86
CA LYS A 27 10.33 -1.89 26.70
C LYS A 27 9.13 -1.67 25.78
N LYS A 28 8.97 -0.41 25.36
CA LYS A 28 7.93 0.04 24.43
C LYS A 28 7.88 -0.89 23.22
N GLN A 29 6.66 -1.24 22.84
CA GLN A 29 6.29 -2.14 21.76
C GLN A 29 6.94 -1.65 20.46
N ASN A 30 7.96 -2.37 20.00
CA ASN A 30 8.55 -2.15 18.68
C ASN A 30 7.82 -3.10 17.74
N ALA A 31 6.75 -2.68 17.06
CA ALA A 31 6.26 -3.46 15.92
C ALA A 31 7.39 -3.56 14.88
N THR A 32 7.67 -4.76 14.38
CA THR A 32 8.61 -4.96 13.28
C THR A 32 7.87 -4.71 11.98
N HIS A 33 8.28 -3.69 11.21
CA HIS A 33 7.79 -3.47 9.86
C HIS A 33 8.76 -4.11 8.88
N GLU A 34 8.33 -5.18 8.21
CA GLU A 34 9.10 -5.87 7.17
C GLU A 34 8.67 -5.34 5.80
N PHE A 35 9.62 -4.81 5.02
CA PHE A 35 9.35 -4.40 3.65
C PHE A 35 9.11 -5.64 2.78
N VAL A 36 7.98 -5.65 2.06
CA VAL A 36 7.60 -6.75 1.17
C VAL A 36 7.83 -6.37 -0.28
N ASP A 37 7.23 -5.26 -0.72
CA ASP A 37 7.22 -4.90 -2.13
C ASP A 37 7.01 -3.39 -2.36
N GLU A 38 7.39 -2.91 -3.54
CA GLU A 38 7.14 -1.56 -4.04
C GLU A 38 6.41 -1.63 -5.38
N LEU A 39 5.22 -1.05 -5.45
CA LEU A 39 4.38 -0.99 -6.64
C LEU A 39 4.26 0.45 -7.14
N PRO A 40 4.71 0.77 -8.36
CA PRO A 40 4.41 2.05 -8.97
C PRO A 40 2.92 2.08 -9.37
N LEU A 41 2.20 3.10 -8.90
CA LEU A 41 0.86 3.41 -9.36
C LEU A 41 0.97 4.35 -10.55
N PRO A 42 0.34 4.06 -11.69
CA PRO A 42 0.32 4.94 -12.85
C PRO A 42 -0.70 6.10 -12.64
N ILE A 43 -0.61 6.75 -11.48
CA ILE A 43 -1.39 7.92 -11.09
C ILE A 43 -0.39 9.04 -10.88
N GLN A 44 -0.60 10.18 -11.53
CA GLN A 44 0.26 11.32 -11.31
C GLN A 44 -0.05 12.00 -9.98
N VAL A 45 0.97 12.57 -9.32
CA VAL A 45 0.81 13.31 -8.06
C VAL A 45 -0.14 14.51 -8.19
N ASP A 46 -0.26 15.06 -9.39
CA ASP A 46 -1.21 16.13 -9.73
C ASP A 46 -2.67 15.64 -9.80
N GLU A 47 -2.89 14.33 -9.98
CA GLU A 47 -4.20 13.71 -10.15
C GLU A 47 -4.79 13.20 -8.81
N MET A 48 -4.77 14.03 -7.76
CA MET A 48 -5.31 13.65 -6.44
C MET A 48 -6.79 13.25 -6.47
N ASP A 49 -7.62 13.83 -7.36
CA ASP A 49 -9.03 13.44 -7.50
C ASP A 49 -9.19 12.00 -8.04
N LEU A 50 -8.32 11.63 -8.98
CA LEU A 50 -8.26 10.27 -9.53
C LEU A 50 -7.74 9.29 -8.49
N LEU A 51 -6.72 9.69 -7.74
CA LEU A 51 -6.19 8.96 -6.60
C LEU A 51 -7.29 8.68 -5.57
N ASN A 52 -8.04 9.70 -5.15
CA ASN A 52 -9.14 9.54 -4.19
C ASN A 52 -10.20 8.56 -4.72
N SER A 53 -10.60 8.70 -5.98
CA SER A 53 -11.59 7.79 -6.60
C SER A 53 -11.08 6.35 -6.73
N TRP A 54 -9.78 6.18 -6.92
CA TRP A 54 -9.12 4.87 -6.94
C TRP A 54 -9.05 4.28 -5.54
N PHE A 55 -8.67 5.09 -4.55
CA PHE A 55 -8.60 4.70 -3.14
C PHE A 55 -9.97 4.38 -2.56
N ASP A 56 -11.04 5.06 -2.97
CA ASP A 56 -12.41 4.70 -2.57
C ASP A 56 -12.72 3.24 -2.95
N LYS A 57 -12.36 2.82 -4.17
CA LYS A 57 -12.55 1.43 -4.62
C LYS A 57 -11.62 0.46 -3.92
N PHE A 58 -10.38 0.90 -3.66
CA PHE A 58 -9.41 0.12 -2.90
C PHE A 58 -9.91 -0.13 -1.48
N ASP A 59 -10.45 0.90 -0.84
CA ASP A 59 -11.03 0.81 0.50
C ASP A 59 -12.22 -0.14 0.49
N GLU A 60 -13.16 0.02 -0.44
CA GLU A 60 -14.34 -0.86 -0.53
C GLU A 60 -13.99 -2.34 -0.72
N LYS A 61 -12.94 -2.65 -1.48
CA LYS A 61 -12.55 -4.03 -1.78
C LYS A 61 -11.56 -4.63 -0.81
N ILE A 62 -10.62 -3.85 -0.28
CA ILE A 62 -9.48 -4.33 0.49
C ILE A 62 -9.56 -3.83 1.93
N CYS A 63 -9.73 -2.52 2.15
CA CYS A 63 -9.64 -1.97 3.51
C CYS A 63 -10.85 -2.30 4.38
N ILE A 64 -12.08 -2.17 3.86
CA ILE A 64 -13.32 -2.49 4.60
C ILE A 64 -13.36 -3.96 5.06
N PRO A 65 -13.10 -4.98 4.22
CA PRO A 65 -13.13 -6.36 4.68
C PRO A 65 -11.99 -6.70 5.65
N ASN A 66 -10.88 -5.95 5.63
CA ASN A 66 -9.71 -6.16 6.47
C ASN A 66 -9.54 -5.05 7.53
N GLU A 67 -10.63 -4.34 7.86
CA GLU A 67 -10.62 -3.18 8.74
C GLU A 67 -10.01 -3.54 10.11
N GLY A 68 -8.99 -2.78 10.54
CA GLY A 68 -8.27 -3.02 11.79
C GLY A 68 -6.94 -3.78 11.65
N HIS A 69 -6.70 -4.44 10.51
CA HIS A 69 -5.43 -5.13 10.20
C HIS A 69 -4.64 -4.47 9.06
N ILE A 70 -5.24 -3.50 8.37
CA ILE A 70 -4.63 -2.73 7.30
C ILE A 70 -4.61 -1.25 7.68
N LYS A 71 -3.48 -0.60 7.43
CA LYS A 71 -3.28 0.84 7.59
C LYS A 71 -2.58 1.35 6.34
N TYR A 72 -2.92 2.55 5.92
CA TYR A 72 -2.18 3.20 4.84
C TYR A 72 -1.92 4.66 5.18
N GLU A 73 -0.84 5.20 4.62
CA GLU A 73 -0.48 6.60 4.69
C GLU A 73 -0.20 7.10 3.28
N ILE A 74 -0.86 8.18 2.88
CA ILE A 74 -0.69 8.80 1.57
C ILE A 74 0.03 10.13 1.78
N SER A 75 1.23 10.23 1.24
CA SER A 75 2.04 11.43 1.29
C SER A 75 1.90 12.22 -0.01
N SER A 76 1.83 13.55 0.11
CA SER A 76 1.63 14.47 -1.01
C SER A 76 2.83 14.58 -1.95
N ASP A 77 3.94 13.93 -1.61
CA ASP A 77 5.17 13.83 -2.41
C ASP A 77 5.15 12.65 -3.39
N GLY A 78 4.04 11.90 -3.46
CA GLY A 78 3.90 10.74 -4.35
C GLY A 78 4.21 9.41 -3.69
N LEU A 79 4.27 9.34 -2.36
CA LEU A 79 4.58 8.11 -1.64
C LEU A 79 3.37 7.61 -0.85
N ILE A 80 3.04 6.34 -1.04
CA ILE A 80 1.96 5.64 -0.34
C ILE A 80 2.62 4.52 0.46
N VAL A 81 2.32 4.46 1.75
CA VAL A 81 2.81 3.42 2.65
C VAL A 81 1.63 2.57 3.07
N LEU A 82 1.61 1.31 2.70
CA LEU A 82 0.63 0.32 3.11
C LEU A 82 1.26 -0.58 4.18
N ILE A 83 0.66 -0.61 5.36
CA ILE A 83 1.07 -1.46 6.48
C ILE A 83 -0.03 -2.50 6.69
N LEU A 84 0.32 -3.78 6.55
CA LEU A 84 -0.57 -4.92 6.67
C LEU A 84 -0.13 -5.78 7.85
N ASP A 85 -1.05 -6.27 8.67
CA ASP A 85 -0.72 -7.26 9.68
C ASP A 85 -0.26 -8.56 9.01
N LYS A 86 0.77 -9.23 9.55
CA LYS A 86 1.24 -10.51 9.00
C LYS A 86 0.17 -11.59 8.97
N SER A 87 -0.83 -11.48 9.85
CA SER A 87 -2.01 -12.38 9.83
C SER A 87 -2.79 -12.30 8.51
N ILE A 88 -2.70 -11.17 7.79
CA ILE A 88 -3.36 -10.92 6.51
C ILE A 88 -2.37 -10.79 5.34
N GLU A 89 -1.21 -11.46 5.40
CA GLU A 89 -0.20 -11.39 4.33
C GLU A 89 -0.75 -11.74 2.92
N HIS A 90 -1.79 -12.56 2.85
CA HIS A 90 -2.45 -12.93 1.59
C HIS A 90 -3.08 -11.73 0.87
N ILE A 91 -3.43 -10.67 1.61
CA ILE A 91 -3.98 -9.43 1.06
C ILE A 91 -2.94 -8.71 0.19
N VAL A 92 -1.64 -8.90 0.42
CA VAL A 92 -0.60 -8.36 -0.47
C VAL A 92 -0.86 -8.77 -1.92
N GLN A 93 -1.22 -10.04 -2.17
CA GLN A 93 -1.53 -10.50 -3.52
C GLN A 93 -2.79 -9.86 -4.09
N GLU A 94 -3.79 -9.60 -3.25
CA GLU A 94 -5.01 -8.90 -3.66
C GLU A 94 -4.72 -7.43 -3.99
N VAL A 95 -3.87 -6.76 -3.20
CA VAL A 95 -3.40 -5.39 -3.44
C VAL A 95 -2.66 -5.31 -4.76
N THR A 96 -1.67 -6.18 -4.99
CA THR A 96 -0.92 -6.24 -6.25
C THR A 96 -1.86 -6.47 -7.42
N SER A 97 -2.75 -7.45 -7.32
CA SER A 97 -3.75 -7.74 -8.36
C SER A 97 -4.72 -6.59 -8.58
N PHE A 98 -5.09 -5.86 -7.52
CA PHE A 98 -5.97 -4.72 -7.60
C PHE A 98 -5.30 -3.54 -8.31
N VAL A 99 -4.03 -3.25 -7.98
CA VAL A 99 -3.23 -2.22 -8.65
C VAL A 99 -3.10 -2.54 -10.14
N GLU A 100 -2.79 -3.79 -10.50
CA GLU A 100 -2.68 -4.21 -11.90
C GLU A 100 -4.01 -4.16 -12.67
N GLN A 101 -5.13 -4.52 -12.04
CA GLN A 101 -6.45 -4.52 -12.69
C GLN A 101 -7.12 -3.16 -12.73
N ASN A 102 -6.84 -2.31 -11.73
CA ASN A 102 -7.43 -0.98 -11.59
C ASN A 102 -6.37 0.08 -11.91
N VAL A 103 -5.52 -0.16 -12.91
CA VAL A 103 -4.65 0.86 -13.49
C VAL A 103 -5.57 1.99 -13.99
N PRO A 104 -5.57 3.18 -13.35
CA PRO A 104 -6.26 4.32 -13.91
C PRO A 104 -5.62 4.66 -15.24
N GLU A 105 -6.45 5.07 -16.20
CA GLU A 105 -6.14 5.06 -17.62
C GLU A 105 -5.19 6.20 -18.06
N SER A 106 -4.14 6.51 -17.28
CA SER A 106 -3.20 7.61 -17.57
C SER A 106 -2.01 7.22 -18.46
N GLU A 107 -1.68 5.92 -18.63
CA GLU A 107 -0.61 5.48 -19.55
C GLU A 107 -0.89 4.10 -20.19
N LYS A 108 -1.89 3.99 -21.08
CA LYS A 108 -1.84 2.97 -22.15
C LYS A 108 -1.11 3.56 -23.37
N GLU A 109 0.17 3.84 -23.24
CA GLU A 109 1.04 3.99 -24.40
C GLU A 109 2.25 3.04 -24.28
N GLN A 110 2.38 2.19 -25.31
CA GLN A 110 3.53 1.36 -25.70
C GLN A 110 3.58 -0.09 -25.19
N ASP A 111 2.99 -0.99 -25.97
CA ASP A 111 3.76 -2.10 -26.59
C ASP A 111 3.07 -2.50 -27.92
N GLU A 112 3.44 -1.82 -29.02
CA GLU A 112 3.36 -2.34 -30.41
C GLU A 112 4.42 -1.65 -31.30
#